data_AF-A0AAN7XLN0-F1
#
_entry.id   AF-A0AAN7XLN0-F1
#
_cell.length_a   1.000
_cell.length_b   1.000
_cell.length_c   1.000
_cell.angle_alpha   90.00
_cell.angle_beta   90.00
_cell.angle_gamma   90.00
#
_symmetry.space_group_name_H-M   'P 1'
#
loop_
_entity.id
_entity.type
_entity.pdbx_description
1 polymer ?
#
loop_
_entity_poly.entity_id
_entity_poly.type
_entity_poly.pdbx_seq_one_letter_code
_entity_poly.pdbx_strand_id
1 'polypeptide(L)'
;MQQTFTPQLANKSSSEFIELKNKVKTALDKVYSEQYGSSFNRTVINSFSQGSVVVDAELRFNKVTTLPNATSVVSTLATASSSSNFSLNVNTSSISATIVSTLAAEVVKELNRLCTNLYGPDFVRSVVNAFTSGSVVADTTIVFKDTGSVPSSSTATTQLSSALTSNSTSLNIISGSVSATSSSTASTATPAVTAAPTAAPPTDPPTSSEGTLGLQFSLDQTFTSDLSDSSSTAYKTLAATVISEVNKVAQKLYGGSFLRSILNKFTSGSVKADMTLVYKNKTSTPTASIASSDFSTALSSSSLNVIQGSVSAQSTSTSSSPPRPTTGSLVVFSLTLLAVALMLTN
;
A
#
# COMPACT_ATOMS: atom_id res chain seq x y z
N MET A 1 4.64 -12.05 -29.96
CA MET A 1 3.70 -11.48 -30.96
C MET A 1 4.42 -11.41 -32.29
N GLN A 2 3.72 -11.64 -33.41
CA GLN A 2 4.31 -11.56 -34.74
C GLN A 2 4.40 -10.10 -35.22
N GLN A 3 5.18 -9.30 -34.50
CA GLN A 3 5.48 -7.90 -34.79
C GLN A 3 6.99 -7.68 -34.73
N THR A 4 7.51 -6.79 -35.57
CA THR A 4 8.92 -6.38 -35.54
C THR A 4 9.19 -5.55 -34.30
N PHE A 5 10.19 -5.95 -33.50
CA PHE A 5 10.64 -5.17 -32.36
C PHE A 5 11.44 -3.94 -32.80
N THR A 6 11.12 -2.77 -32.25
CA THR A 6 11.89 -1.53 -32.45
C THR A 6 12.52 -1.08 -31.12
N PRO A 7 13.66 -0.36 -31.14
CA PRO A 7 14.31 0.13 -29.91
C PRO A 7 13.38 0.97 -29.01
N GLN A 8 12.40 1.66 -29.61
CA GLN A 8 11.41 2.46 -28.90
C GLN A 8 10.52 1.61 -27.97
N LEU A 9 10.31 0.33 -28.28
CA LEU A 9 9.58 -0.61 -27.42
C LEU A 9 10.35 -1.04 -26.16
N ALA A 10 11.64 -0.71 -26.05
CA ALA A 10 12.37 -0.85 -24.78
C ALA A 10 12.16 0.37 -23.86
N ASN A 11 11.82 1.53 -24.42
CA ASN A 11 11.64 2.76 -23.67
C ASN A 11 10.18 2.89 -23.20
N LYS A 12 9.95 2.71 -21.89
CA LYS A 12 8.59 2.73 -21.28
C LYS A 12 7.85 4.06 -21.45
N SER A 13 8.56 5.13 -21.77
CA SER A 13 8.00 6.48 -21.97
C SER A 13 7.78 6.82 -23.45
N SER A 14 8.14 5.95 -24.39
CA SER A 14 7.90 6.18 -25.81
C SER A 14 6.41 6.05 -26.15
N SER A 15 5.97 6.79 -27.16
CA SER A 15 4.62 6.66 -27.73
C SER A 15 4.33 5.23 -28.17
N GLU A 16 5.30 4.59 -28.81
CA GLU A 16 5.23 3.25 -29.37
C GLU A 16 5.05 2.20 -28.27
N PHE A 17 5.75 2.35 -27.15
CA PHE A 17 5.57 1.48 -25.98
C PHE A 17 4.18 1.66 -25.38
N ILE A 18 3.73 2.91 -25.19
CA ILE A 18 2.45 3.21 -24.53
C ILE A 18 1.28 2.72 -25.39
N GLU A 19 1.31 2.96 -26.70
CA GLU A 19 0.30 2.49 -27.64
C GLU A 19 0.23 0.96 -27.67
N LEU A 20 1.37 0.29 -27.81
CA LEU A 20 1.41 -1.18 -27.82
C LEU A 20 0.97 -1.76 -26.47
N LYS A 21 1.42 -1.19 -25.36
CA LYS A 21 0.98 -1.56 -24.01
C LYS A 21 -0.54 -1.47 -23.87
N ASN A 22 -1.15 -0.37 -24.31
CA ASN A 22 -2.59 -0.20 -24.20
C ASN A 22 -3.34 -1.19 -25.09
N LYS A 23 -2.89 -1.37 -26.34
CA LYS A 23 -3.49 -2.35 -27.26
C LYS A 23 -3.45 -3.78 -26.70
N VAL A 24 -2.28 -4.19 -26.21
CA VAL A 24 -2.08 -5.54 -25.64
C VAL A 24 -2.89 -5.71 -24.37
N LYS A 25 -2.88 -4.71 -23.48
CA LYS A 25 -3.69 -4.70 -22.26
C LYS A 25 -5.18 -4.85 -22.55
N THR A 26 -5.73 -4.04 -23.46
CA THR A 26 -7.17 -4.07 -23.79
C THR A 26 -7.58 -5.43 -24.35
N ALA A 27 -6.77 -6.03 -25.22
CA ALA A 27 -7.07 -7.33 -25.79
C ALA A 27 -7.02 -8.46 -24.74
N LEU A 28 -6.01 -8.46 -23.86
CA LEU A 28 -5.91 -9.44 -22.77
C LEU A 28 -7.02 -9.26 -21.72
N ASP A 29 -7.34 -8.02 -21.36
CA ASP A 29 -8.44 -7.72 -20.43
C ASP A 29 -9.77 -8.24 -20.96
N LYS A 30 -10.05 -8.07 -22.27
CA LYS A 30 -11.26 -8.60 -22.90
C LYS A 30 -11.34 -10.12 -22.76
N VAL A 31 -10.27 -10.83 -23.16
CA VAL A 31 -10.22 -12.30 -23.11
C VAL A 31 -10.40 -12.84 -21.69
N TYR A 32 -9.68 -12.28 -20.73
CA TYR A 32 -9.68 -12.81 -19.37
C TYR A 32 -10.87 -12.35 -18.54
N SER A 33 -11.46 -11.19 -18.82
CA SER A 33 -12.73 -10.80 -18.21
C SER A 33 -13.91 -11.63 -18.73
N GLU A 34 -13.93 -11.99 -20.02
CA GLU A 34 -14.94 -12.91 -20.58
C GLU A 34 -14.85 -14.31 -19.96
N GLN A 35 -13.64 -14.83 -19.77
CA GLN A 35 -13.45 -16.17 -19.24
C GLN A 35 -13.65 -16.28 -17.72
N TYR A 36 -13.18 -15.31 -16.94
CA TYR A 36 -13.11 -15.40 -15.48
C TYR A 36 -14.05 -14.41 -14.76
N GLY A 37 -14.77 -13.57 -15.50
CA GLY A 37 -15.75 -12.64 -14.97
C GLY A 37 -15.19 -11.76 -13.86
N SER A 38 -15.96 -11.64 -12.77
CA SER A 38 -15.59 -10.84 -11.59
C SER A 38 -14.38 -11.36 -10.82
N SER A 39 -13.84 -12.53 -11.13
CA SER A 39 -12.60 -13.01 -10.52
C SER A 39 -11.38 -12.32 -11.11
N PHE A 40 -11.44 -11.92 -12.39
CA PHE A 40 -10.38 -11.16 -13.05
C PHE A 40 -10.45 -9.68 -12.67
N ASN A 41 -9.28 -9.08 -12.40
CA ASN A 41 -9.17 -7.66 -12.08
C ASN A 41 -8.65 -6.87 -13.26
N ARG A 42 -7.40 -7.16 -13.70
CA ARG A 42 -6.75 -6.45 -14.81
C ARG A 42 -5.46 -7.13 -15.25
N THR A 43 -5.04 -6.82 -16.47
CA THR A 43 -3.70 -7.07 -16.99
C THR A 43 -2.78 -5.87 -16.74
N VAL A 44 -1.52 -6.15 -16.39
CA VAL A 44 -0.42 -5.19 -16.31
C VAL A 44 0.67 -5.63 -17.28
N ILE A 45 1.10 -4.75 -18.18
CA ILE A 45 2.23 -5.01 -19.10
C ILE A 45 3.50 -4.48 -18.46
N ASN A 46 4.46 -5.36 -18.21
CA ASN A 46 5.71 -5.06 -17.52
C ASN A 46 6.79 -4.57 -18.48
N SER A 47 6.95 -5.27 -19.61
CA SER A 47 7.96 -4.96 -20.62
C SER A 47 7.67 -5.61 -21.98
N PHE A 48 8.35 -5.11 -23.01
CA PHE A 48 8.50 -5.77 -24.30
C PHE A 48 9.99 -6.07 -24.51
N SER A 49 10.31 -7.23 -25.07
CA SER A 49 11.70 -7.63 -25.32
C SER A 49 11.95 -8.09 -26.75
N GLN A 50 13.24 -8.07 -27.13
CA GLN A 50 13.70 -8.33 -28.50
C GLN A 50 13.35 -9.75 -28.96
N GLY A 51 13.01 -9.86 -30.24
CA GLY A 51 12.45 -11.06 -30.89
C GLY A 51 11.24 -10.67 -31.75
N SER A 52 10.42 -11.64 -32.15
CA SER A 52 8.99 -11.37 -32.41
C SER A 52 8.39 -10.83 -31.11
N VAL A 53 8.01 -9.54 -31.04
CA VAL A 53 7.77 -8.79 -29.78
C VAL A 53 7.25 -9.69 -28.65
N VAL A 54 8.11 -9.97 -27.68
CA VAL A 54 7.77 -10.81 -26.53
C VAL A 54 7.12 -9.90 -25.48
N VAL A 55 5.98 -10.33 -24.95
CA VAL A 55 5.20 -9.57 -23.98
C VAL A 55 5.38 -10.21 -22.61
N ASP A 56 5.89 -9.43 -21.66
CA ASP A 56 5.85 -9.77 -20.24
C ASP A 56 4.62 -9.09 -19.61
N ALA A 57 3.65 -9.90 -19.19
CA ALA A 57 2.38 -9.44 -18.64
C ALA A 57 2.02 -10.16 -17.34
N GLU A 58 1.52 -9.40 -16.37
CA GLU A 58 0.98 -9.90 -15.12
C GLU A 58 -0.56 -9.82 -15.16
N LEU A 59 -1.24 -10.95 -14.94
CA LEU A 59 -2.68 -11.00 -14.79
C LEU A 59 -3.05 -10.95 -13.32
N ARG A 60 -3.82 -9.94 -12.92
CA ARG A 60 -4.29 -9.79 -11.54
C ARG A 60 -5.72 -10.26 -11.41
N PHE A 61 -5.96 -11.01 -10.33
CA PHE A 61 -7.26 -11.53 -9.94
C PHE A 61 -7.66 -10.96 -8.58
N ASN A 62 -8.96 -10.80 -8.35
CA ASN A 62 -9.50 -10.16 -7.15
C ASN A 62 -9.32 -11.02 -5.89
N LYS A 63 -9.15 -12.34 -6.02
CA LYS A 63 -9.00 -13.26 -4.89
C LYS A 63 -7.95 -14.33 -5.19
N VAL A 64 -7.08 -14.57 -4.21
CA VAL A 64 -6.06 -15.64 -4.26
C VAL A 64 -6.67 -17.04 -4.18
N THR A 65 -7.84 -17.19 -3.56
CA THR A 65 -8.54 -18.48 -3.44
C THR A 65 -9.23 -18.94 -4.71
N THR A 66 -9.42 -18.04 -5.68
CA THR A 66 -10.05 -18.33 -6.97
C THR A 66 -9.07 -18.13 -8.13
N LEU A 67 -7.76 -18.21 -7.85
CA LEU A 67 -6.73 -18.03 -8.86
C LEU A 67 -6.81 -19.18 -9.87
N PRO A 68 -6.99 -18.90 -11.17
CA PRO A 68 -6.99 -19.95 -12.17
C PRO A 68 -5.61 -20.61 -12.23
N ASN A 69 -5.59 -21.91 -12.50
CA ASN A 69 -4.33 -22.61 -12.71
C ASN A 69 -3.65 -22.10 -14.00
N ALA A 70 -2.31 -22.13 -14.05
CA ALA A 70 -1.53 -21.63 -15.16
C ALA A 70 -1.95 -22.27 -16.51
N THR A 71 -2.25 -23.56 -16.51
CA THR A 71 -2.67 -24.29 -17.72
C THR A 71 -3.98 -23.76 -18.30
N SER A 72 -4.95 -23.44 -17.45
CA SER A 72 -6.21 -22.83 -17.87
C SER A 72 -5.98 -21.43 -18.44
N VAL A 73 -5.10 -20.63 -17.84
CA VAL A 73 -4.76 -19.28 -18.34
C VAL A 73 -4.11 -19.32 -19.72
N VAL A 74 -3.20 -20.28 -19.94
CA VAL A 74 -2.56 -20.52 -21.24
C VAL A 74 -3.60 -20.95 -22.27
N SER A 75 -4.45 -21.93 -21.91
CA SER A 75 -5.50 -22.45 -22.80
C SER A 75 -6.47 -21.35 -23.22
N THR A 76 -6.92 -20.51 -22.28
CA THR A 76 -7.81 -19.37 -22.58
C THR A 76 -7.20 -18.42 -23.61
N LEU A 77 -5.92 -18.06 -23.46
CA LEU A 77 -5.27 -17.18 -24.44
C LEU A 77 -5.01 -17.89 -25.77
N ALA A 78 -4.68 -19.18 -25.77
CA ALA A 78 -4.50 -19.96 -26.99
C ALA A 78 -5.81 -20.08 -27.79
N THR A 79 -6.94 -20.33 -27.10
CA THR A 79 -8.27 -20.37 -27.71
C THR A 79 -8.66 -19.01 -28.26
N ALA A 80 -8.46 -17.93 -27.50
CA ALA A 80 -8.74 -16.58 -27.97
C ALA A 80 -7.87 -16.21 -29.18
N SER A 81 -6.57 -16.52 -29.14
CA SER A 81 -5.62 -16.27 -30.23
C SER A 81 -5.94 -17.06 -31.51
N SER A 82 -6.65 -18.18 -31.36
CA SER A 82 -7.15 -18.98 -32.49
C SER A 82 -8.52 -18.52 -33.00
N SER A 83 -9.17 -17.59 -32.31
CA SER A 83 -10.45 -17.01 -32.72
C SER A 83 -10.24 -15.79 -33.62
N SER A 84 -11.15 -15.58 -34.58
CA SER A 84 -11.10 -14.42 -35.49
C SER A 84 -11.34 -13.06 -34.81
N ASN A 85 -11.73 -13.05 -33.53
CA ASN A 85 -12.06 -11.84 -32.77
C ASN A 85 -10.90 -11.31 -31.92
N PHE A 86 -9.74 -11.96 -31.92
CA PHE A 86 -8.58 -11.52 -31.16
C PHE A 86 -7.64 -10.66 -32.02
N SER A 87 -7.56 -9.38 -31.67
CA SER A 87 -6.85 -8.34 -32.46
C SER A 87 -5.31 -8.46 -32.50
N LEU A 88 -4.74 -9.53 -31.96
CA LEU A 88 -3.30 -9.73 -31.79
C LEU A 88 -2.85 -11.05 -32.41
N ASN A 89 -1.84 -10.97 -33.28
CA ASN A 89 -1.21 -12.15 -33.88
C ASN A 89 -0.18 -12.75 -32.91
N VAL A 90 -0.63 -13.70 -32.09
CA VAL A 90 0.20 -14.38 -31.08
C VAL A 90 0.62 -15.75 -31.61
N ASN A 91 1.87 -16.16 -31.34
CA ASN A 91 2.29 -17.53 -31.54
C ASN A 91 1.83 -18.35 -30.33
N THR A 92 0.89 -19.28 -30.53
CA THR A 92 0.27 -20.04 -29.43
C THR A 92 1.24 -21.01 -28.77
N SER A 93 2.26 -21.50 -29.48
CA SER A 93 3.30 -22.37 -28.94
C SER A 93 4.31 -21.65 -28.04
N SER A 94 4.33 -20.31 -28.05
CA SER A 94 5.19 -19.50 -27.18
C SER A 94 4.49 -18.97 -25.93
N ILE A 95 3.20 -19.32 -25.72
CA ILE A 95 2.45 -18.86 -24.54
C ILE A 95 2.87 -19.71 -23.34
N SER A 96 3.40 -19.06 -22.31
CA SER A 96 3.63 -19.65 -21.01
C SER A 96 3.00 -18.78 -19.93
N ALA A 97 2.53 -19.41 -18.87
CA ALA A 97 2.06 -18.72 -17.67
C ALA A 97 2.65 -19.41 -16.46
N THR A 98 2.98 -18.63 -15.45
CA THR A 98 3.37 -19.12 -14.13
C THR A 98 2.50 -18.43 -13.11
N ILE A 99 2.03 -19.20 -12.13
CA ILE A 99 1.31 -18.62 -11.00
C ILE A 99 2.34 -17.93 -10.12
N VAL A 100 2.30 -16.60 -10.08
CA VAL A 100 3.06 -15.83 -9.09
C VAL A 100 2.17 -15.73 -7.84
N SER A 101 2.16 -16.80 -7.05
CA SER A 101 1.53 -16.81 -5.73
C SER A 101 2.54 -16.31 -4.71
N THR A 102 2.17 -15.30 -3.94
CA THR A 102 2.98 -14.86 -2.79
C THR A 102 2.86 -15.89 -1.66
N LEU A 103 3.90 -16.04 -0.82
CA LEU A 103 3.83 -16.85 0.40
C LEU A 103 2.59 -16.52 1.26
N ALA A 104 2.20 -15.24 1.32
CA ALA A 104 0.96 -14.77 1.95
C ALA A 104 -0.29 -15.49 1.44
N ALA A 105 -0.38 -15.65 0.13
CA ALA A 105 -1.53 -16.24 -0.55
C ALA A 105 -1.64 -17.74 -0.27
N GLU A 106 -0.50 -18.44 -0.22
CA GLU A 106 -0.47 -19.87 0.12
C GLU A 106 -0.85 -20.12 1.58
N VAL A 107 -0.34 -19.29 2.50
CA VAL A 107 -0.71 -19.33 3.92
C VAL A 107 -2.21 -19.09 4.11
N VAL A 108 -2.78 -18.07 3.45
CA VAL A 108 -4.24 -17.79 3.51
C VAL A 108 -5.05 -18.96 2.94
N LYS A 109 -4.60 -19.58 1.84
CA LYS A 109 -5.30 -20.69 1.21
C LYS A 109 -5.39 -21.90 2.15
N GLU A 110 -4.27 -22.30 2.74
CA GLU A 110 -4.25 -23.41 3.70
C GLU A 110 -5.03 -23.09 4.97
N LEU A 111 -4.87 -21.87 5.51
CA LEU A 111 -5.56 -21.50 6.74
C LEU A 111 -7.09 -21.43 6.52
N ASN A 112 -7.55 -20.93 5.38
CA ASN A 112 -8.97 -20.94 5.02
C ASN A 112 -9.52 -22.37 4.97
N ARG A 113 -8.80 -23.30 4.34
CA ARG A 113 -9.20 -24.71 4.24
C ARG A 113 -9.32 -25.35 5.63
N LEU A 114 -8.34 -25.12 6.49
CA LEU A 114 -8.34 -25.65 7.85
C LEU A 114 -9.44 -25.02 8.72
N CYS A 115 -9.56 -23.70 8.72
CA CYS A 115 -10.54 -23.00 9.55
C CYS A 115 -11.98 -23.32 9.11
N THR A 116 -12.21 -23.53 7.82
CA THR A 116 -13.51 -24.03 7.32
C THR A 116 -13.82 -25.42 7.89
N ASN A 117 -12.83 -26.31 7.97
CA ASN A 117 -13.03 -27.64 8.56
C ASN A 117 -13.20 -27.61 10.08
N LEU A 118 -12.48 -26.72 10.78
CA LEU A 118 -12.51 -26.63 12.24
C LEU A 118 -13.76 -25.91 12.76
N TYR A 119 -14.16 -24.82 12.11
CA TYR A 119 -15.20 -23.90 12.60
C TYR A 119 -16.43 -23.85 11.70
N GLY A 120 -16.41 -24.52 10.54
CA GLY A 120 -17.57 -24.65 9.68
C GLY A 120 -18.11 -23.29 9.18
N PRO A 121 -19.45 -23.09 9.20
CA PRO A 121 -20.09 -21.91 8.63
C PRO A 121 -19.84 -20.61 9.42
N ASP A 122 -19.32 -20.74 10.64
CA ASP A 122 -19.02 -19.62 11.51
C ASP A 122 -17.71 -18.92 11.14
N PHE A 123 -16.83 -19.62 10.42
CA PHE A 123 -15.63 -19.05 9.83
C PHE A 123 -15.94 -18.27 8.56
N VAL A 124 -15.38 -17.07 8.45
CA VAL A 124 -15.59 -16.18 7.31
C VAL A 124 -14.37 -16.15 6.39
N ARG A 125 -13.18 -15.84 6.93
CA ARG A 125 -11.92 -15.76 6.17
C ARG A 125 -10.70 -15.67 7.08
N SER A 126 -9.55 -15.99 6.52
CA SER A 126 -8.23 -15.72 7.08
C SER A 126 -7.53 -14.59 6.32
N VAL A 127 -6.74 -13.78 7.03
CA VAL A 127 -6.00 -12.65 6.47
C VAL A 127 -4.59 -12.66 7.06
N VAL A 128 -3.56 -12.74 6.21
CA VAL A 128 -2.17 -12.55 6.65
C VAL A 128 -1.88 -11.05 6.72
N ASN A 129 -1.54 -10.58 7.91
CA ASN A 129 -1.27 -9.17 8.23
C ASN A 129 0.19 -8.81 7.93
N ALA A 130 1.13 -9.70 8.28
CA ALA A 130 2.57 -9.48 8.09
C ALA A 130 3.37 -10.78 8.09
N PHE A 131 4.56 -10.71 7.49
CA PHE A 131 5.67 -11.64 7.73
C PHE A 131 6.82 -10.86 8.36
N THR A 132 7.51 -11.42 9.34
CA THR A 132 8.72 -10.81 9.90
C THR A 132 9.96 -11.16 9.08
N SER A 133 10.88 -10.20 8.93
CA SER A 133 12.13 -10.42 8.21
C SER A 133 12.96 -11.53 8.85
N GLY A 134 13.28 -12.57 8.08
CA GLY A 134 14.20 -13.64 8.49
C GLY A 134 13.55 -14.91 9.05
N SER A 135 12.23 -14.96 9.24
CA SER A 135 11.50 -16.17 9.63
C SER A 135 10.04 -16.11 9.15
N VAL A 136 9.43 -17.25 8.80
CA VAL A 136 8.03 -17.34 8.34
C VAL A 136 7.06 -17.24 9.52
N VAL A 137 7.21 -16.23 10.38
CA VAL A 137 6.19 -15.93 11.39
C VAL A 137 5.11 -15.12 10.67
N ALA A 138 3.99 -15.79 10.38
CA ALA A 138 2.82 -15.17 9.77
C ALA A 138 1.90 -14.60 10.86
N ASP A 139 1.84 -13.28 10.97
CA ASP A 139 0.76 -12.63 11.72
C ASP A 139 -0.52 -12.77 10.90
N THR A 140 -1.54 -13.42 11.47
CA THR A 140 -2.75 -13.79 10.74
C THR A 140 -4.00 -13.56 11.58
N THR A 141 -5.02 -12.95 10.97
CA THR A 141 -6.34 -12.77 11.58
C THR A 141 -7.35 -13.74 10.97
N ILE A 142 -8.10 -14.42 11.84
CA ILE A 142 -9.22 -15.29 11.48
C ILE A 142 -10.50 -14.54 11.86
N VAL A 143 -11.38 -14.36 10.87
CA VAL A 143 -12.63 -13.62 11.03
C VAL A 143 -13.78 -14.61 11.14
N PHE A 144 -14.63 -14.39 12.15
CA PHE A 144 -15.83 -15.17 12.41
C PHE A 144 -17.09 -14.35 12.13
N LYS A 145 -18.20 -15.04 11.95
CA LYS A 145 -19.50 -14.45 11.59
C LYS A 145 -20.03 -13.50 12.68
N ASP A 146 -19.88 -13.89 13.94
CA ASP A 146 -20.31 -13.10 15.10
C ASP A 146 -19.38 -13.35 16.30
N THR A 147 -19.59 -12.58 17.37
CA THR A 147 -18.77 -12.65 18.59
C THR A 147 -18.97 -13.96 19.38
N GLY A 148 -20.13 -14.60 19.25
CA GLY A 148 -20.42 -15.88 19.91
C GLY A 148 -19.72 -17.06 19.23
N SER A 149 -19.46 -16.94 17.94
CA SER A 149 -18.67 -17.88 17.14
C SER A 149 -17.16 -17.79 17.34
N VAL A 150 -16.64 -16.77 18.03
CA VAL A 150 -15.19 -16.61 18.24
C VAL A 150 -14.75 -17.64 19.30
N PRO A 151 -13.90 -18.63 18.95
CA PRO A 151 -13.38 -19.57 19.93
C PRO A 151 -12.52 -18.84 20.97
N SER A 152 -12.46 -19.40 22.19
CA SER A 152 -11.51 -18.91 23.19
C SER A 152 -10.07 -19.02 22.66
N SER A 153 -9.18 -18.13 23.09
CA SER A 153 -7.77 -18.13 22.67
C SER A 153 -7.08 -19.48 22.93
N SER A 154 -7.40 -20.16 24.03
CA SER A 154 -6.86 -21.49 24.36
C SER A 154 -7.40 -22.58 23.43
N THR A 155 -8.70 -22.56 23.12
CA THR A 155 -9.33 -23.50 22.17
C THR A 155 -8.77 -23.29 20.76
N ALA A 156 -8.68 -22.03 20.31
CA ALA A 156 -8.14 -21.67 19.00
C ALA A 156 -6.68 -22.10 18.87
N THR A 157 -5.85 -21.80 19.88
CA THR A 157 -4.42 -22.19 19.89
C THR A 157 -4.27 -23.69 19.79
N THR A 158 -5.00 -24.47 20.60
CA THR A 158 -4.92 -25.93 20.58
C THR A 158 -5.36 -26.51 19.23
N GLN A 159 -6.52 -26.11 18.72
CA GLN A 159 -7.06 -26.66 17.47
C GLN A 159 -6.22 -26.27 16.24
N LEU A 160 -5.78 -25.01 16.14
CA LEU A 160 -4.89 -24.61 15.05
C LEU A 160 -3.54 -25.32 15.15
N SER A 161 -2.96 -25.43 16.35
CA SER A 161 -1.70 -26.15 16.53
C SER A 161 -1.82 -27.58 16.05
N SER A 162 -2.86 -28.30 16.47
CA SER A 162 -3.08 -29.68 16.01
C SER A 162 -3.30 -29.76 14.50
N ALA A 163 -4.12 -28.87 13.93
CA ALA A 163 -4.45 -28.90 12.50
C ALA A 163 -3.29 -28.51 11.58
N LEU A 164 -2.48 -27.54 12.00
CA LEU A 164 -1.32 -27.04 11.24
C LEU A 164 -0.10 -27.95 11.34
N THR A 165 0.08 -28.63 12.49
CA THR A 165 1.21 -29.54 12.73
C THR A 165 0.88 -30.98 12.31
N SER A 166 -0.40 -31.29 12.02
CA SER A 166 -0.76 -32.51 11.30
C SER A 166 -0.17 -32.46 9.89
N ASN A 167 0.39 -33.55 9.36
CA ASN A 167 0.94 -33.68 8.00
C ASN A 167 -0.07 -33.42 6.85
N SER A 168 -1.19 -32.76 7.13
CA SER A 168 -2.26 -32.40 6.21
C SER A 168 -2.12 -30.98 5.65
N THR A 169 -1.01 -30.27 5.91
CA THR A 169 -0.73 -28.95 5.34
C THR A 169 0.59 -28.97 4.55
N SER A 170 0.69 -28.12 3.53
CA SER A 170 1.95 -27.86 2.83
C SER A 170 2.83 -26.84 3.56
N LEU A 171 2.43 -26.38 4.75
CA LEU A 171 3.16 -25.38 5.53
C LEU A 171 4.14 -26.09 6.47
N ASN A 172 5.38 -25.61 6.52
CA ASN A 172 6.36 -26.08 7.50
C ASN A 172 6.23 -25.27 8.79
N ILE A 173 5.50 -25.82 9.76
CA ILE A 173 5.17 -25.15 11.02
C ILE A 173 6.04 -25.69 12.15
N ILE A 174 6.67 -24.78 12.90
CA ILE A 174 7.46 -25.14 14.07
C ILE A 174 6.50 -25.55 15.20
N SER A 175 6.68 -26.74 15.76
CA SER A 175 5.84 -27.21 16.87
C SER A 175 5.91 -26.22 18.04
N GLY A 176 4.73 -25.85 18.57
CA GLY A 176 4.61 -24.87 19.66
C GLY A 176 4.73 -23.40 19.24
N SER A 177 4.90 -23.08 17.96
CA SER A 177 4.99 -21.69 17.49
C SER A 177 3.63 -21.01 17.26
N VAL A 178 2.54 -21.77 17.34
CA VAL A 178 1.18 -21.27 17.11
C VAL A 178 0.64 -20.69 18.42
N SER A 179 0.20 -19.44 18.38
CA SER A 179 -0.45 -18.76 19.49
C SER A 179 -1.59 -17.92 18.94
N ALA A 180 -2.79 -18.08 19.50
CA ALA A 180 -3.97 -17.30 19.13
C ALA A 180 -4.35 -16.35 20.26
N THR A 181 -4.70 -15.12 19.89
CA THR A 181 -5.30 -14.13 20.80
C THR A 181 -6.69 -13.79 20.26
N SER A 182 -7.66 -13.64 21.17
CA SER A 182 -9.02 -13.22 20.81
C SER A 182 -9.13 -11.70 20.92
N SER A 183 -9.72 -11.08 19.90
CA SER A 183 -10.08 -9.67 19.92
C SER A 183 -11.55 -9.56 19.52
N SER A 184 -12.39 -9.05 20.43
CA SER A 184 -13.82 -8.85 20.19
C SER A 184 -14.08 -7.42 19.72
N THR A 185 -14.12 -7.23 18.41
CA THR A 185 -14.78 -6.05 17.82
C THR A 185 -16.16 -6.46 17.37
N ALA A 186 -17.20 -6.01 18.08
CA ALA A 186 -18.59 -6.26 17.69
C ALA A 186 -18.89 -5.53 16.38
N SER A 187 -19.23 -6.29 15.33
CA SER A 187 -19.73 -5.74 14.07
C SER A 187 -21.27 -5.83 14.09
N THR A 188 -21.94 -4.76 14.49
CA THR A 188 -23.39 -4.62 14.29
C THR A 188 -23.67 -4.36 12.82
N ALA A 189 -24.21 -5.37 12.14
CA ALA A 189 -24.73 -5.22 10.78
C ALA A 189 -25.98 -4.34 10.77
N THR A 190 -25.82 -3.06 10.43
CA THR A 190 -26.90 -2.17 9.97
C THR A 190 -26.59 -1.78 8.52
N PRO A 191 -27.52 -1.93 7.56
CA PRO A 191 -27.28 -1.51 6.19
C PRO A 191 -27.44 0.01 6.07
N ALA A 192 -26.32 0.76 6.07
CA ALA A 192 -26.17 2.01 5.32
C ALA A 192 -24.73 2.56 5.44
N VAL A 193 -24.18 2.90 4.27
CA VAL A 193 -22.93 3.63 3.97
C VAL A 193 -21.63 2.88 4.24
N THR A 194 -21.08 2.35 3.14
CA THR A 194 -19.66 2.08 2.92
C THR A 194 -18.80 3.21 3.50
N ALA A 195 -18.21 3.01 4.66
CA ALA A 195 -17.03 3.77 5.04
C ALA A 195 -15.93 3.38 4.07
N ALA A 196 -15.48 4.38 3.30
CA ALA A 196 -14.37 4.29 2.38
C ALA A 196 -13.17 3.56 3.02
N PRO A 197 -12.31 2.89 2.22
CA PRO A 197 -11.02 2.44 2.72
C PRO A 197 -10.39 3.60 3.48
N THR A 198 -9.79 3.36 4.66
CA THR A 198 -9.01 4.38 5.34
C THR A 198 -8.03 4.93 4.33
N ALA A 199 -8.38 6.08 3.77
CA ALA A 199 -7.57 6.81 2.84
C ALA A 199 -6.24 7.05 3.54
N ALA A 200 -5.16 7.13 2.77
CA ALA A 200 -3.97 7.80 3.27
C ALA A 200 -4.41 9.05 4.06
N PRO A 201 -3.83 9.31 5.24
CA PRO A 201 -4.21 10.48 6.04
C PRO A 201 -4.28 11.67 5.08
N PRO A 202 -5.38 12.44 5.06
CA PRO A 202 -5.60 13.38 3.96
C PRO A 202 -4.40 14.31 3.89
N THR A 203 -3.62 14.21 2.81
CA THR A 203 -2.49 15.12 2.56
C THR A 203 -2.96 16.44 1.97
N ASP A 204 -4.28 16.58 1.78
CA ASP A 204 -4.86 17.78 1.21
C ASP A 204 -4.53 18.98 2.09
N PRO A 205 -4.01 20.06 1.49
CA PRO A 205 -3.69 21.27 2.22
C PRO A 205 -4.94 21.79 2.94
N PRO A 206 -4.78 22.43 4.10
CA PRO A 206 -5.91 22.98 4.84
C PRO A 206 -6.66 24.02 4.00
N THR A 207 -7.98 23.96 4.06
CA THR A 207 -8.88 24.92 3.42
C THR A 207 -9.04 26.17 4.28
N SER A 208 -9.53 27.26 3.68
CA SER A 208 -9.70 28.55 4.38
C SER A 208 -10.74 28.52 5.50
N SER A 209 -11.62 27.52 5.57
CA SER A 209 -12.61 27.33 6.64
C SER A 209 -12.09 26.51 7.82
N GLU A 210 -11.05 25.69 7.61
CA GLU A 210 -10.44 24.87 8.64
C GLU A 210 -9.58 25.72 9.59
N GLY A 211 -9.38 25.20 10.80
CA GLY A 211 -8.44 25.74 11.76
C GLY A 211 -7.10 25.02 11.67
N THR A 212 -5.98 25.71 11.84
CA THR A 212 -4.65 25.09 11.77
C THR A 212 -3.80 25.44 12.98
N LEU A 213 -2.87 24.54 13.32
CA LEU A 213 -1.90 24.72 14.38
C LEU A 213 -0.58 24.05 13.99
N GLY A 214 0.53 24.76 14.10
CA GLY A 214 1.87 24.17 13.91
C GLY A 214 2.27 23.37 15.15
N LEU A 215 2.88 22.21 14.96
CA LEU A 215 3.45 21.39 16.03
C LEU A 215 4.86 20.99 15.64
N GLN A 216 5.80 21.22 16.54
CA GLN A 216 7.20 20.85 16.39
C GLN A 216 7.66 20.02 17.58
N PHE A 217 8.43 18.97 17.34
CA PHE A 217 9.09 18.18 18.39
C PHE A 217 10.31 17.45 17.85
N SER A 218 11.20 17.00 18.73
CA SER A 218 12.40 16.26 18.34
C SER A 218 12.29 14.80 18.78
N LEU A 219 12.56 13.86 17.87
CA LEU A 219 12.70 12.44 18.17
C LEU A 219 14.14 12.15 18.57
N ASP A 220 14.34 11.32 19.59
CA ASP A 220 15.64 10.77 19.98
C ASP A 220 16.05 9.68 18.97
N GLN A 221 16.40 10.14 17.77
CA GLN A 221 16.87 9.36 16.64
C GLN A 221 17.94 10.16 15.90
N THR A 222 18.88 9.44 15.28
CA THR A 222 19.89 10.03 14.41
C THR A 222 19.28 10.48 13.09
N PHE A 223 19.48 11.75 12.73
CA PHE A 223 19.08 12.25 11.42
C PHE A 223 20.03 11.72 10.33
N THR A 224 19.51 10.94 9.39
CA THR A 224 20.23 10.52 8.18
C THR A 224 19.86 11.40 6.99
N SER A 225 20.73 11.50 5.98
CA SER A 225 20.49 12.30 4.77
C SER A 225 19.16 11.96 4.08
N ASP A 226 18.76 10.69 4.13
CA ASP A 226 17.54 10.21 3.47
C ASP A 226 16.27 10.81 4.09
N LEU A 227 16.33 11.28 5.35
CA LEU A 227 15.23 11.99 6.01
C LEU A 227 15.08 13.44 5.56
N SER A 228 16.01 13.97 4.77
CA SER A 228 15.83 15.25 4.07
C SER A 228 15.07 15.09 2.74
N ASP A 229 15.01 13.88 2.19
CA ASP A 229 14.32 13.58 0.94
C ASP A 229 12.93 12.98 1.20
N SER A 230 11.89 13.79 0.99
CA SER A 230 10.48 13.39 1.14
C SER A 230 10.05 12.20 0.28
N SER A 231 10.81 11.88 -0.77
CA SER A 231 10.52 10.76 -1.67
C SER A 231 11.10 9.43 -1.18
N SER A 232 12.06 9.48 -0.24
CA SER A 232 12.80 8.32 0.24
C SER A 232 11.93 7.35 1.05
N THR A 233 12.30 6.07 1.04
CA THR A 233 11.62 5.05 1.85
C THR A 233 11.74 5.33 3.34
N ALA A 234 12.91 5.79 3.79
CA ALA A 234 13.17 6.13 5.19
C ALA A 234 12.27 7.29 5.66
N TYR A 235 12.17 8.35 4.86
CA TYR A 235 11.28 9.48 5.14
C TYR A 235 9.83 9.03 5.22
N LYS A 236 9.33 8.30 4.21
CA LYS A 236 7.93 7.86 4.14
C LYS A 236 7.55 6.94 5.30
N THR A 237 8.44 6.04 5.68
CA THR A 237 8.23 5.12 6.80
C THR A 237 8.15 5.88 8.11
N LEU A 238 9.11 6.76 8.39
CA LEU A 238 9.11 7.55 9.61
C LEU A 238 7.93 8.54 9.64
N ALA A 239 7.62 9.17 8.51
CA ALA A 239 6.49 10.08 8.37
C ALA A 239 5.16 9.38 8.67
N ALA A 240 4.94 8.17 8.15
CA ALA A 240 3.73 7.40 8.41
C ALA A 240 3.58 7.07 9.91
N THR A 241 4.66 6.66 10.57
CA THR A 241 4.68 6.40 12.02
C THR A 241 4.37 7.67 12.82
N VAL A 242 5.07 8.77 12.52
CA VAL A 242 4.88 10.06 13.18
C VAL A 242 3.46 10.58 13.03
N ILE A 243 2.93 10.58 11.81
CA ILE A 243 1.55 11.02 11.52
C ILE A 243 0.54 10.13 12.24
N SER A 244 0.73 8.81 12.24
CA SER A 244 -0.18 7.86 12.90
C SER A 244 -0.25 8.11 14.41
N GLU A 245 0.90 8.22 15.07
CA GLU A 245 0.96 8.43 16.52
C GLU A 245 0.45 9.82 16.91
N VAL A 246 0.82 10.87 16.17
CA VAL A 246 0.31 12.22 16.40
C VAL A 246 -1.20 12.30 16.16
N ASN A 247 -1.74 11.62 15.15
CA ASN A 247 -3.18 11.54 14.92
C ASN A 247 -3.89 10.84 16.08
N LYS A 248 -3.38 9.72 16.59
CA LYS A 248 -3.96 9.03 17.75
C LYS A 248 -3.98 9.94 18.97
N VAL A 249 -2.87 10.62 19.25
CA VAL A 249 -2.75 11.55 20.38
C VAL A 249 -3.71 12.73 20.21
N ALA A 250 -3.74 13.36 19.03
CA ALA A 250 -4.60 14.51 18.77
C ALA A 250 -6.09 14.15 18.80
N GLN A 251 -6.48 12.96 18.31
CA GLN A 251 -7.84 12.45 18.45
C GLN A 251 -8.21 12.20 19.92
N LYS A 252 -7.28 11.69 20.73
CA LYS A 252 -7.52 11.51 22.17
C LYS A 252 -7.69 12.84 22.92
N LEU A 253 -6.90 13.85 22.57
CA LEU A 253 -6.92 15.16 23.22
C LEU A 253 -8.11 16.02 22.79
N TYR A 254 -8.37 16.09 21.48
CA TYR A 254 -9.32 17.05 20.90
C TYR A 254 -10.54 16.40 20.23
N GLY A 255 -10.63 15.06 20.28
CA GLY A 255 -11.78 14.31 19.81
C GLY A 255 -12.17 14.66 18.38
N GLY A 256 -13.47 14.86 18.19
CA GLY A 256 -14.05 15.19 16.88
C GLY A 256 -13.70 16.58 16.34
N SER A 257 -12.99 17.44 17.09
CA SER A 257 -12.54 18.75 16.59
C SER A 257 -11.30 18.65 15.71
N PHE A 258 -10.47 17.63 15.93
CA PHE A 258 -9.30 17.33 15.13
C PHE A 258 -9.69 16.59 13.85
N LEU A 259 -9.06 16.94 12.73
CA LEU A 259 -9.29 16.29 11.44
C LEU A 259 -8.10 15.43 11.02
N ARG A 260 -6.91 16.03 10.94
CA ARG A 260 -5.71 15.38 10.40
C ARG A 260 -4.43 16.10 10.79
N SER A 261 -3.31 15.38 10.78
CA SER A 261 -1.98 15.97 10.83
C SER A 261 -1.27 15.83 9.49
N ILE A 262 -0.48 16.84 9.15
CA ILE A 262 0.32 16.92 7.93
C ILE A 262 1.77 17.08 8.37
N LEU A 263 2.65 16.18 7.97
CA LEU A 263 4.09 16.35 8.19
C LEU A 263 4.67 17.25 7.10
N ASN A 264 5.23 18.39 7.49
CA ASN A 264 5.83 19.36 6.58
C ASN A 264 7.25 18.93 6.17
N LYS A 265 8.09 18.59 7.16
CA LYS A 265 9.49 18.16 6.94
C LYS A 265 10.10 17.52 8.18
N PHE A 266 11.21 16.82 7.98
CA PHE A 266 12.20 16.56 9.03
C PHE A 266 13.41 17.49 8.84
N THR A 267 13.98 18.01 9.93
CA THR A 267 15.20 18.84 9.89
C THR A 267 16.35 18.24 10.69
N SER A 268 17.58 18.61 10.29
CA SER A 268 18.84 18.10 10.83
C SER A 268 19.06 18.49 12.30
N GLY A 269 19.60 17.54 13.07
CA GLY A 269 19.73 17.55 14.54
C GLY A 269 19.42 16.14 15.07
N SER A 270 18.89 16.01 16.29
CA SER A 270 17.90 14.95 16.54
C SER A 270 16.76 15.10 15.52
N VAL A 271 16.06 14.02 15.10
CA VAL A 271 15.05 14.14 14.03
C VAL A 271 13.90 15.06 14.45
N LYS A 272 13.94 16.32 13.99
CA LYS A 272 12.92 17.34 14.30
C LYS A 272 11.75 17.21 13.34
N ALA A 273 10.59 16.84 13.85
CA ALA A 273 9.35 16.79 13.09
C ALA A 273 8.67 18.16 13.11
N ASP A 274 8.41 18.71 11.92
CA ASP A 274 7.60 19.93 11.73
C ASP A 274 6.27 19.53 11.10
N MET A 275 5.17 19.80 11.79
CA MET A 275 3.84 19.34 11.42
C MET A 275 2.80 20.46 11.47
N THR A 276 1.76 20.31 10.64
CA THR A 276 0.54 21.12 10.69
C THR A 276 -0.62 20.24 11.12
N LEU A 277 -1.26 20.58 12.24
CA LEU A 277 -2.48 19.98 12.71
C LEU A 277 -3.68 20.76 12.18
N VAL A 278 -4.68 20.05 11.66
CA VAL A 278 -5.89 20.63 11.06
C VAL A 278 -7.10 20.26 11.90
N TYR A 279 -7.94 21.27 12.16
CA TYR A 279 -9.14 21.21 12.97
C TYR A 279 -10.36 21.63 12.14
N LYS A 280 -11.55 21.15 12.54
CA LYS A 280 -12.82 21.40 11.83
C LYS A 280 -13.07 22.86 11.49
N ASN A 281 -12.70 23.77 12.37
CA ASN A 281 -12.88 25.21 12.19
C ASN A 281 -11.90 25.97 13.12
N LYS A 282 -11.75 27.28 12.88
CA LYS A 282 -10.84 28.15 13.64
C LYS A 282 -11.19 28.25 15.13
N THR A 283 -12.48 28.14 15.48
CA THR A 283 -12.95 28.19 16.87
C THR A 283 -12.71 26.90 17.64
N SER A 284 -12.43 25.79 16.94
CA SER A 284 -12.07 24.50 17.52
C SER A 284 -10.55 24.28 17.60
N THR A 285 -9.75 25.26 17.17
CA THR A 285 -8.29 25.21 17.28
C THR A 285 -7.87 25.58 18.71
N PRO A 286 -7.16 24.70 19.44
CA PRO A 286 -6.64 25.03 20.76
C PRO A 286 -5.58 26.13 20.66
N THR A 287 -5.40 26.89 21.74
CA THR A 287 -4.31 27.88 21.79
C THR A 287 -2.96 27.16 21.79
N ALA A 288 -1.94 27.80 21.23
CA ALA A 288 -0.59 27.24 21.16
C ALA A 288 -0.02 26.84 22.55
N SER A 289 -0.39 27.58 23.60
CA SER A 289 0.04 27.28 24.96
C SER A 289 -0.60 26.00 25.51
N ILE A 290 -1.93 25.84 25.37
CA ILE A 290 -2.63 24.62 25.78
C ILE A 290 -2.12 23.42 25.00
N ALA A 291 -2.01 23.57 23.67
CA ALA A 291 -1.57 22.49 22.82
C ALA A 291 -0.13 22.05 23.09
N SER A 292 0.78 22.97 23.40
CA SER A 292 2.16 22.62 23.77
C SER A 292 2.18 21.74 25.04
N SER A 293 1.37 22.09 26.05
CA SER A 293 1.27 21.32 27.29
C SER A 293 0.67 19.94 27.03
N ASP A 294 -0.47 19.88 26.34
CA ASP A 294 -1.20 18.63 26.08
C ASP A 294 -0.38 17.64 25.25
N PHE A 295 0.29 18.12 24.19
CA PHE A 295 1.16 17.28 23.37
C PHE A 295 2.45 16.91 24.09
N SER A 296 3.01 17.78 24.93
CA SER A 296 4.19 17.42 25.72
C SER A 296 3.89 16.25 26.66
N THR A 297 2.74 16.25 27.33
CA THR A 297 2.33 15.14 28.19
C THR A 297 1.97 13.91 27.36
N ALA A 298 1.16 14.05 26.32
CA ALA A 298 0.64 12.89 25.60
C ALA A 298 1.71 12.20 24.72
N LEU A 299 2.60 12.95 24.07
CA LEU A 299 3.69 12.38 23.26
C LEU A 299 4.77 11.72 24.11
N SER A 300 4.96 12.16 25.37
CA SER A 300 5.87 11.49 26.31
C SER A 300 5.42 10.06 26.67
N SER A 301 4.13 9.77 26.51
CA SER A 301 3.55 8.42 26.69
C SER A 301 3.39 7.62 25.39
N SER A 302 3.81 8.19 24.26
CA SER A 302 3.66 7.57 22.94
C SER A 302 4.83 6.64 22.60
N SER A 303 4.69 5.89 21.50
CA SER A 303 5.80 5.08 20.96
C SER A 303 6.85 5.90 20.21
N LEU A 304 6.58 7.18 19.97
CA LEU A 304 7.56 8.13 19.44
C LEU A 304 8.49 8.48 20.60
N ASN A 305 9.75 8.05 20.53
CA ASN A 305 10.79 8.36 21.51
C ASN A 305 11.13 9.86 21.46
N VAL A 306 10.22 10.73 21.93
CA VAL A 306 10.32 12.19 21.82
C VAL A 306 11.21 12.73 22.93
N ILE A 307 12.13 13.62 22.58
CA ILE A 307 12.99 14.34 23.53
C ILE A 307 12.11 15.22 24.40
N GLN A 308 12.14 14.99 25.71
CA GLN A 308 11.34 15.73 26.68
C GLN A 308 11.66 17.23 26.62
N GLY A 309 10.62 18.08 26.64
CA GLY A 309 10.77 19.54 26.53
C GLY A 309 11.02 20.06 25.11
N SER A 310 11.11 19.18 24.10
CA SER A 310 11.26 19.61 22.70
C SER A 310 9.94 19.95 22.00
N VAL A 311 8.80 19.63 22.61
CA VAL A 311 7.46 19.81 22.03
C VAL A 311 7.04 21.28 22.12
N SER A 312 6.67 21.87 21.00
CA SER A 312 6.19 23.24 20.90
C SER A 312 5.11 23.35 19.84
N ALA A 313 3.96 23.92 20.20
CA ALA A 313 2.91 24.29 19.28
C ALA A 313 2.95 25.79 18.96
N GLN A 314 2.54 26.16 17.76
CA GLN A 314 2.53 27.55 17.27
C GLN A 314 1.24 27.84 16.52
N SER A 315 0.66 29.01 16.77
CA SER A 315 -0.50 29.46 16.01
C SER A 315 -0.10 29.78 14.57
N THR A 316 -0.85 29.24 13.61
CA THR A 316 -0.66 29.50 12.17
C THR A 316 -1.58 30.62 11.67
N SER A 317 -2.28 31.33 12.57
CA SER A 317 -3.34 32.32 12.30
C SER A 317 -2.85 33.70 11.83
N THR A 318 -1.62 33.83 11.33
CA THR A 318 -1.08 35.10 10.81
C THR A 318 -0.54 35.00 9.39
N SER A 319 -1.30 34.39 8.47
CA SER A 319 -1.20 34.78 7.06
C SER A 319 -2.47 34.42 6.31
N SER A 320 -3.19 35.44 5.85
CA SER A 320 -4.30 35.38 4.91
C SER A 320 -3.86 35.02 3.48
N SER A 321 -2.79 34.24 3.34
CA SER A 321 -2.32 33.71 2.07
C SER A 321 -2.36 32.19 2.14
N PRO A 322 -2.98 31.50 1.15
CA PRO A 322 -2.86 30.06 1.02
C PRO A 322 -1.39 29.65 1.12
N PRO A 323 -1.03 28.52 1.75
CA PRO A 323 0.29 27.95 1.54
C PRO A 323 0.45 27.78 0.04
N ARG A 324 1.34 28.59 -0.54
CA ARG A 324 1.60 28.59 -1.98
C ARG A 324 1.84 27.14 -2.39
N PRO A 325 1.15 26.62 -3.42
CA PRO A 325 1.58 25.36 -4.00
C PRO A 325 3.04 25.56 -4.35
N THR A 326 3.92 24.71 -3.83
CA THR A 326 5.23 24.55 -4.43
C THR A 326 4.98 23.98 -5.82
N THR A 327 4.60 24.85 -6.77
CA THR A 327 4.90 24.67 -8.18
C THR A 327 6.38 24.34 -8.20
N GLY A 328 6.68 23.08 -8.52
CA GLY A 328 7.98 22.73 -9.06
C GLY A 328 8.19 23.70 -10.22
N SER A 329 8.99 24.73 -9.96
CA SER A 329 9.57 25.53 -11.02
C SER A 329 10.46 24.56 -11.76
N LEU A 330 10.02 24.11 -12.93
CA LEU A 330 10.95 23.74 -13.99
C LEU A 330 11.76 25.00 -14.25
N VAL A 331 12.89 25.12 -13.56
CA VAL A 331 13.93 26.04 -14.00
C VAL A 331 14.36 25.48 -15.34
N VAL A 332 13.96 26.19 -16.38
CA VAL A 332 14.51 26.09 -17.72
C VAL A 332 16.01 26.30 -17.56
N PHE A 333 16.80 25.25 -17.68
CA PHE A 333 18.21 25.42 -18.00
C PHE A 333 18.28 25.75 -19.49
N SER A 334 18.29 27.04 -19.79
CA SER A 334 18.74 27.53 -21.10
C SER A 334 20.25 27.31 -21.22
N LEU A 335 20.59 26.39 -22.12
CA LEU A 335 21.62 26.50 -23.16
C LEU A 335 22.99 27.09 -22.77
N THR A 336 24.00 26.22 -22.68
CA THR A 336 25.31 26.50 -23.29
C THR A 336 25.56 25.52 -24.42
N LEU A 337 25.34 26.04 -25.63
CA LEU A 337 25.85 25.50 -26.88
C LEU A 337 27.37 25.78 -26.91
N LEU A 338 28.21 24.75 -26.88
CA LEU A 338 29.58 24.89 -27.39
C LEU A 338 29.65 24.10 -28.70
N ALA A 339 29.47 24.84 -29.79
CA ALA A 339 29.82 24.38 -31.12
C ALA A 339 31.36 24.39 -31.23
N VAL A 340 31.96 23.25 -31.54
CA VAL A 340 33.22 23.22 -32.30
C VAL A 340 32.94 22.42 -33.56
N ALA A 341 32.89 23.13 -34.68
CA ALA A 341 32.77 22.56 -36.02
C ALA A 341 34.11 21.96 -36.47
N LEU A 342 33.99 20.92 -37.31
CA LEU A 342 35.04 20.12 -37.92
C LEU A 342 36.20 20.91 -38.54
N MET A 343 37.38 20.28 -38.56
CA MET A 343 38.21 20.23 -39.77
C MET A 343 38.69 18.79 -39.98
N LEU A 344 38.19 18.15 -41.04
CA LEU A 344 38.90 17.09 -41.75
C LEU A 344 40.10 17.75 -42.43
N THR A 345 41.31 17.22 -42.23
CA THR A 345 42.38 17.26 -43.22
C THR A 345 43.25 16.03 -43.04
N ASN A 346 43.10 15.11 -44.01
CA ASN A 346 43.97 14.02 -44.47
C ASN A 346 44.76 13.19 -43.46
#